data_AF-A0A357T557-F1
#
_entry.id   AF-A0A357T557-F1
#
_cell.length_a   1.000
_cell.length_b   1.000
_cell.length_c   1.000
_cell.angle_alpha   90.00
_cell.angle_beta   90.00
_cell.angle_gamma   90.00
#
_symmetry.space_group_name_H-M   'P 1'
#
loop_
_entity.id
_entity.type
_entity.pdbx_description
1 polymer ?
#
loop_
_entity_poly.entity_id
_entity_poly.type
_entity_poly.pdbx_seq_one_letter_code
_entity_poly.pdbx_strand_id
1 'polypeptide(L)'
;MKREGTKINCNGGKIILNGFNTKKSFPYLLLLPSMLVLLLFLYWPTLQSFSMSLYRQAPFGIRRFFVGLENYINIFTNPEYLSSLWLTIIYALVTISIGLVVSLLMAVLLNQKLRGIKFYRLVFFIPYAISPAVAGALWVFLLNPVAGHVNYFLYKLFGIQPDWFTNGTLAFVAVAIATI
;
A
#
# COMPACT_ATOMS: atom_id res chain seq x y z
N MET A 1 52.34 18.24 -44.03
CA MET A 1 52.17 19.47 -43.25
C MET A 1 51.96 19.10 -41.79
N LYS A 2 52.80 19.67 -40.93
CA LYS A 2 52.94 19.45 -39.49
C LYS A 2 52.22 20.60 -38.75
N ARG A 3 51.55 20.32 -37.62
CA ARG A 3 51.32 21.18 -36.42
C ARG A 3 50.26 20.49 -35.55
N GLU A 4 50.63 19.87 -34.42
CA GLU A 4 50.64 20.40 -33.04
C GLU A 4 49.49 19.71 -32.27
N GLY A 5 49.67 18.93 -31.21
CA GLY A 5 50.79 18.85 -30.28
C GLY A 5 50.45 19.46 -28.91
N THR A 6 49.21 19.37 -28.43
CA THR A 6 48.85 19.86 -27.08
C THR A 6 49.17 18.78 -26.04
N LYS A 7 50.43 18.75 -25.60
CA LYS A 7 50.82 18.03 -24.38
C LYS A 7 50.34 18.84 -23.17
N ILE A 8 49.37 18.30 -22.43
CA ILE A 8 49.13 18.74 -21.05
C ILE A 8 49.92 17.79 -20.15
N ASN A 9 51.14 18.22 -19.84
CA ASN A 9 51.99 17.64 -18.80
C ASN A 9 51.71 18.39 -17.50
N CYS A 10 50.79 17.86 -16.68
CA CYS A 10 50.69 18.25 -15.28
C CYS A 10 51.44 17.22 -14.43
N ASN A 11 52.63 17.65 -14.07
CA ASN A 11 53.54 17.11 -13.09
C ASN A 11 52.85 16.98 -11.71
N GLY A 12 53.24 15.97 -10.94
CA GLY A 12 53.07 15.99 -9.47
C GLY A 12 51.74 15.48 -8.94
N GLY A 13 51.67 14.18 -8.71
CA GLY A 13 50.61 13.56 -7.91
C GLY A 13 50.31 12.16 -8.39
N LYS A 14 51.19 11.19 -8.07
CA LYS A 14 50.78 9.79 -8.05
C LYS A 14 49.69 9.69 -6.98
N ILE A 15 48.44 9.86 -7.37
CA ILE A 15 47.31 9.35 -6.58
C ILE A 15 47.46 7.84 -6.69
N ILE A 16 48.15 7.28 -5.71
CA ILE A 16 48.22 5.84 -5.50
C ILE A 16 46.78 5.44 -5.20
N LEU A 17 46.02 5.11 -6.24
CA LEU A 17 44.84 4.28 -6.12
C LEU A 17 45.36 2.91 -5.70
N ASN A 18 45.62 2.81 -4.41
CA ASN A 18 46.08 1.63 -3.73
C ASN A 18 45.11 0.52 -4.14
N GLY A 19 45.67 -0.52 -4.75
CA GLY A 19 44.96 -1.70 -5.18
C GLY A 19 44.33 -2.39 -3.99
N PHE A 20 43.19 -1.87 -3.54
CA PHE A 20 42.20 -2.73 -2.95
C PHE A 20 41.84 -3.76 -4.02
N ASN A 21 41.76 -5.00 -3.59
CA ASN A 21 41.19 -6.10 -4.33
C ASN A 21 39.67 -5.83 -4.53
N THR A 22 39.34 -4.77 -5.28
CA THR A 22 38.09 -4.00 -5.30
C THR A 22 37.00 -4.62 -6.17
N LYS A 23 37.31 -5.65 -6.97
CA LYS A 23 36.31 -6.23 -7.88
C LYS A 23 35.18 -6.98 -7.17
N LYS A 24 35.35 -7.34 -5.90
CA LYS A 24 34.33 -8.05 -5.12
C LYS A 24 33.79 -7.26 -3.93
N SER A 25 34.58 -6.41 -3.26
CA SER A 25 34.17 -5.77 -1.99
C SER A 25 33.45 -4.42 -2.16
N PHE A 26 33.76 -3.65 -3.20
CA PHE A 26 33.14 -2.33 -3.45
C PHE A 26 31.61 -2.37 -3.64
N PRO A 27 31.03 -3.38 -4.31
CA PRO A 27 29.58 -3.54 -4.39
C PRO A 27 28.91 -3.73 -3.02
N TYR A 28 29.55 -4.46 -2.09
CA TYR A 28 28.98 -4.68 -0.75
C TYR A 28 28.99 -3.41 0.10
N LEU A 29 29.99 -2.53 -0.08
CA LEU A 29 30.03 -1.25 0.63
C LEU A 29 28.91 -0.30 0.17
N LEU A 30 28.54 -0.34 -1.11
CA LEU A 30 27.38 0.40 -1.66
C LEU A 30 26.03 -0.17 -1.21
N LEU A 31 25.95 -1.48 -0.96
CA LEU A 31 24.75 -2.14 -0.42
C LEU A 31 24.60 -1.95 1.09
N LEU A 32 25.69 -1.67 1.81
CA LEU A 32 25.68 -1.51 3.26
C LEU A 32 24.64 -0.48 3.76
N PRO A 33 24.53 0.75 3.22
CA PRO A 33 23.53 1.71 3.71
C PRO A 33 22.09 1.25 3.49
N SER A 34 21.77 0.61 2.36
CA SER A 34 20.42 0.08 2.12
C SER A 34 20.10 -1.13 2.99
N MET A 35 21.07 -2.03 3.20
CA MET A 35 20.92 -3.17 4.12
C MET A 35 20.75 -2.72 5.56
N LEU A 36 21.47 -1.67 5.99
CA LEU A 36 21.39 -1.14 7.34
C LEU A 36 20.00 -0.53 7.60
N VAL A 37 19.46 0.24 6.66
CA VAL A 37 18.07 0.75 6.77
C VAL A 37 17.07 -0.39 6.84
N LEU A 38 17.21 -1.42 6.00
CA LEU A 38 16.32 -2.58 5.99
C LEU A 38 16.40 -3.35 7.33
N LEU A 39 17.60 -3.56 7.87
CA LEU A 39 17.78 -4.21 9.18
C LEU A 39 17.12 -3.41 10.33
N LEU A 40 17.32 -2.10 10.35
CA LEU A 40 16.78 -1.25 11.43
C LEU A 40 15.28 -1.03 11.33
N PHE A 41 14.72 -0.86 10.13
CA PHE A 41 13.30 -0.50 9.97
C PHE A 41 12.39 -1.69 9.68
N LEU A 42 12.90 -2.80 9.15
CA LEU A 42 12.10 -3.98 8.85
C LEU A 42 12.40 -5.13 9.82
N TYR A 43 13.67 -5.54 9.94
CA TYR A 43 14.02 -6.70 10.76
C TYR A 43 13.86 -6.44 12.25
N TRP A 44 14.32 -5.29 12.75
CA TRP A 44 14.18 -4.93 14.16
C TRP A 44 12.72 -4.95 14.65
N PRO A 45 11.75 -4.23 14.04
CA PRO A 45 10.35 -4.30 14.48
C PRO A 45 9.69 -5.65 14.21
N THR A 46 10.16 -6.43 13.22
CA THR A 46 9.66 -7.80 12.99
C THR A 46 10.04 -8.72 14.15
N LEU A 47 11.29 -8.67 14.61
CA LEU A 47 11.74 -9.44 15.78
C LEU A 47 11.02 -9.00 17.06
N GLN A 48 10.77 -7.70 17.20
CA GLN A 48 9.99 -7.16 18.30
C GLN A 48 8.53 -7.66 18.25
N SER A 49 7.90 -7.65 17.08
CA SER A 49 6.53 -8.17 16.87
C SER A 49 6.44 -9.67 17.15
N PHE A 50 7.43 -10.45 16.72
CA PHE A 50 7.51 -11.89 17.00
C PHE A 50 7.69 -12.17 18.48
N SER A 51 8.52 -11.38 19.18
CA SER A 51 8.63 -11.50 20.62
C SER A 51 7.28 -11.17 21.26
N MET A 52 6.63 -10.06 20.87
CA MET A 52 5.33 -9.65 21.39
C MET A 52 4.21 -10.67 21.17
N SER A 53 4.23 -11.47 20.10
CA SER A 53 3.20 -12.49 19.88
C SER A 53 3.24 -13.63 20.91
N LEU A 54 4.39 -13.89 21.54
CA LEU A 54 4.59 -14.92 22.56
C LEU A 54 4.28 -14.44 23.99
N TYR A 55 4.21 -13.12 24.20
CA TYR A 55 3.86 -12.52 25.49
C TYR A 55 2.43 -11.97 25.46
N ARG A 56 1.72 -12.10 26.56
CA ARG A 56 0.47 -11.38 26.79
C ARG A 56 0.77 -10.17 27.66
N GLN A 57 0.54 -8.99 27.11
CA GLN A 57 0.74 -7.73 27.81
C GLN A 57 -0.60 -7.23 28.35
N ALA A 58 -0.64 -6.89 29.63
CA ALA A 58 -1.82 -6.25 30.21
C ALA A 58 -2.09 -4.91 29.48
N PRO A 59 -3.36 -4.46 29.35
CA PRO A 59 -3.72 -3.22 28.64
C PRO A 59 -2.94 -1.97 29.09
N PHE A 60 -2.49 -1.95 30.35
CA PHE A 60 -1.73 -0.86 30.96
C PHE A 60 -0.20 -1.12 31.03
N GLY A 61 0.31 -2.18 30.40
CA GLY A 61 1.74 -2.44 30.26
C GLY A 61 2.50 -2.81 31.54
N ILE A 62 1.82 -2.87 32.69
CA ILE A 62 2.44 -3.05 34.01
C ILE A 62 3.06 -4.46 34.17
N ARG A 63 2.54 -5.47 33.46
CA ARG A 63 3.06 -6.85 33.50
C ARG A 63 2.98 -7.52 32.13
N ARG A 64 4.04 -8.24 31.76
CA ARG A 64 4.11 -9.14 30.60
C ARG A 64 4.19 -10.58 31.11
N PHE A 65 3.27 -11.42 30.65
CA PHE A 65 3.29 -12.85 30.95
C PHE A 65 3.74 -13.60 29.69
N PHE A 66 4.66 -14.55 29.84
CA PHE A 66 5.01 -15.43 28.72
C PHE A 66 3.92 -16.49 28.61
N VAL A 67 3.22 -16.51 27.47
CA VAL A 67 2.07 -17.40 27.25
C VAL A 67 2.32 -18.36 26.08
N GLY A 68 3.52 -18.33 25.51
CA GLY A 68 3.94 -19.22 24.44
C GLY A 68 2.99 -19.13 23.24
N LEU A 69 2.31 -20.25 22.94
CA LEU A 69 1.43 -20.38 21.77
C LEU A 69 -0.05 -20.15 22.07
N GLU A 70 -0.44 -19.83 23.30
CA GLU A 70 -1.85 -19.70 23.69
C GLU A 70 -2.56 -18.58 22.91
N ASN A 71 -1.83 -17.49 22.58
CA ASN A 71 -2.36 -16.41 21.75
C ASN A 71 -2.80 -16.90 20.35
N TYR A 72 -2.05 -17.82 19.75
CA TYR A 72 -2.41 -18.39 18.45
C TYR A 72 -3.65 -19.28 18.57
N ILE A 73 -3.71 -20.14 19.59
CA ILE A 73 -4.86 -21.02 19.81
C ILE A 73 -6.13 -20.18 20.00
N ASN A 74 -6.09 -19.15 20.84
CA ASN A 74 -7.21 -18.25 21.10
C ASN A 74 -7.72 -17.54 19.83
N ILE A 75 -6.82 -17.23 18.90
CA ILE A 75 -7.18 -16.60 17.62
C ILE A 75 -7.90 -17.59 16.70
N PHE A 76 -7.40 -18.84 16.62
CA PHE A 76 -8.01 -19.86 15.75
C PHE A 76 -9.28 -20.50 16.32
N THR A 77 -9.50 -20.42 17.64
CA THR A 77 -10.73 -20.92 18.28
C THR A 77 -11.84 -19.88 18.36
N ASN A 78 -11.53 -18.59 18.18
CA ASN A 78 -12.52 -17.53 18.25
C ASN A 78 -13.34 -17.44 16.94
N PRO A 79 -14.67 -17.71 16.97
CA PRO A 79 -15.50 -17.66 15.77
C PRO A 79 -15.59 -16.27 15.15
N GLU A 80 -15.55 -15.19 15.94
CA GLU A 80 -15.60 -13.81 15.41
C GLU A 80 -14.36 -13.46 14.59
N TYR A 81 -13.19 -13.95 15.02
CA TYR A 81 -11.95 -13.76 14.30
C TYR A 81 -11.96 -14.52 12.96
N LEU A 82 -12.43 -15.77 12.97
CA LEU A 82 -12.58 -16.57 11.74
C LEU A 82 -13.56 -15.92 10.76
N SER A 83 -14.68 -15.37 11.25
CA SER A 83 -15.62 -14.61 10.42
C SER A 83 -14.98 -13.37 9.81
N SER A 84 -14.18 -12.63 10.59
CA SER A 84 -13.48 -11.43 10.12
C SER A 84 -12.39 -11.77 9.09
N LEU A 85 -11.67 -12.88 9.28
CA LEU A 85 -10.72 -13.40 8.30
C LEU A 85 -11.41 -13.75 6.99
N TRP A 86 -12.54 -14.47 7.04
CA TRP A 86 -13.28 -14.84 5.84
C TRP A 86 -13.81 -13.62 5.10
N LEU A 87 -14.34 -12.63 5.83
CA LEU A 87 -14.77 -11.36 5.25
C LEU A 87 -13.60 -10.61 4.58
N THR A 88 -12.42 -10.62 5.19
CA THR A 88 -11.21 -9.99 4.63
C THR A 88 -10.74 -10.70 3.36
N ILE A 89 -10.80 -12.03 3.32
CA ILE A 89 -10.46 -12.82 2.13
C ILE A 89 -11.45 -12.54 1.00
N ILE A 90 -12.75 -12.55 1.29
CA ILE A 90 -13.80 -12.21 0.31
C ILE A 90 -13.60 -10.78 -0.19
N TYR A 91 -13.35 -9.83 0.73
CA TYR A 91 -13.07 -8.44 0.40
C TYR A 91 -11.94 -8.34 -0.62
N ALA A 92 -10.77 -8.89 -0.29
CA ALA A 92 -9.59 -8.84 -1.15
C ALA A 92 -9.86 -9.49 -2.51
N LEU A 93 -10.49 -10.67 -2.55
CA LEU A 93 -10.80 -11.35 -3.80
C LEU A 93 -11.74 -10.54 -4.68
N VAL A 94 -12.80 -9.96 -4.10
CA VAL A 94 -13.78 -9.16 -4.84
C VAL A 94 -13.15 -7.88 -5.36
N THR A 95 -12.46 -7.11 -4.52
CA THR A 95 -11.85 -5.83 -4.92
C THR A 95 -10.75 -6.03 -5.96
N ILE A 96 -9.90 -7.05 -5.80
CA ILE A 96 -8.84 -7.34 -6.77
C ILE A 96 -9.44 -7.82 -8.09
N SER A 97 -10.40 -8.74 -8.06
CA SER A 97 -10.99 -9.28 -9.29
C SER A 97 -11.72 -8.19 -10.09
N ILE A 98 -12.57 -7.40 -9.43
CA ILE A 98 -13.29 -6.30 -10.09
C ILE A 98 -12.31 -5.23 -10.57
N GLY A 99 -11.35 -4.83 -9.73
CA GLY A 99 -10.34 -3.84 -10.09
C GLY A 99 -9.49 -4.26 -11.30
N LEU A 100 -9.12 -5.54 -11.40
CA LEU A 100 -8.41 -6.07 -12.56
C LEU A 100 -9.28 -6.06 -13.83
N VAL A 101 -10.54 -6.47 -13.72
CA VAL A 101 -11.46 -6.45 -14.88
C VAL A 101 -11.69 -5.02 -15.36
N VAL A 102 -11.97 -4.08 -14.46
CA VAL A 102 -12.22 -2.67 -14.80
C VAL A 102 -10.96 -2.01 -15.38
N SER A 103 -9.79 -2.22 -14.76
CA SER A 103 -8.53 -1.67 -15.25
C SER A 103 -8.14 -2.24 -16.61
N LEU A 104 -8.36 -3.53 -16.86
CA LEU A 104 -8.09 -4.16 -18.15
C LEU A 104 -9.06 -3.64 -19.22
N LEU A 105 -10.36 -3.53 -18.92
CA LEU A 105 -11.34 -2.95 -19.84
C LEU A 105 -10.94 -1.51 -20.20
N MET A 106 -10.63 -0.69 -19.21
CA MET A 106 -10.18 0.70 -19.43
C MET A 106 -8.89 0.74 -20.26
N ALA A 107 -7.91 -0.12 -19.96
CA ALA A 107 -6.66 -0.19 -20.72
C ALA A 107 -6.90 -0.52 -22.20
N VAL A 108 -7.80 -1.46 -22.50
CA VAL A 108 -8.15 -1.82 -23.88
C VAL A 108 -8.89 -0.68 -24.59
N LEU A 109 -9.83 -0.02 -23.91
CA LEU A 109 -10.54 1.15 -24.45
C LEU A 109 -9.56 2.29 -24.78
N LEU A 110 -8.59 2.54 -23.90
CA LEU A 110 -7.58 3.59 -24.07
C LEU A 110 -6.49 3.21 -25.08
N ASN A 111 -6.31 1.94 -25.41
CA ASN A 111 -5.33 1.51 -26.41
C ASN A 111 -5.82 1.73 -27.86
N GLN A 112 -7.12 1.95 -28.05
CA GLN A 112 -7.66 2.29 -29.37
C GLN A 112 -7.14 3.67 -29.81
N LYS A 113 -6.90 3.87 -31.11
CA LYS A 113 -6.45 5.16 -31.68
C LYS A 113 -7.57 6.20 -31.64
N LEU A 114 -7.95 6.61 -30.44
CA LEU A 114 -8.94 7.65 -30.18
C LEU A 114 -8.27 9.02 -30.35
N ARG A 115 -8.90 9.92 -31.12
CA ARG A 115 -8.49 11.33 -31.18
C ARG A 115 -8.73 11.95 -29.78
N GLY A 116 -7.69 12.52 -29.17
CA GLY A 116 -7.77 13.11 -27.83
C GLY A 116 -7.34 12.21 -26.66
N ILE A 117 -6.64 11.10 -26.94
CA ILE A 117 -6.21 10.10 -25.92
C ILE A 117 -5.49 10.68 -24.70
N LYS A 118 -4.78 11.81 -24.85
CA LYS A 118 -4.09 12.50 -23.74
C LYS A 118 -5.07 13.06 -22.70
N PHE A 119 -6.22 13.59 -23.13
CA PHE A 119 -7.23 14.14 -22.24
C PHE A 119 -7.91 13.03 -21.44
N TYR A 120 -8.33 11.95 -22.11
CA TYR A 120 -8.90 10.77 -21.44
C TYR A 120 -7.93 10.20 -20.41
N ARG A 121 -6.66 10.00 -20.78
CA ARG A 121 -5.62 9.53 -19.86
C ARG A 121 -5.52 10.39 -18.60
N LEU A 122 -5.52 11.72 -18.75
CA LEU A 122 -5.48 12.66 -17.63
C LEU A 122 -6.67 12.47 -16.67
N VAL A 123 -7.90 12.41 -17.20
CA VAL A 123 -9.11 12.22 -16.39
C VAL A 123 -9.06 10.93 -15.57
N PHE A 124 -8.57 9.83 -16.15
CA PHE A 124 -8.44 8.56 -15.44
C PHE A 124 -7.32 8.54 -14.38
N PHE A 125 -6.26 9.34 -14.54
CA PHE A 125 -5.18 9.42 -13.54
C PHE A 125 -5.46 10.39 -12.39
N ILE A 126 -6.36 11.37 -12.55
CA ILE A 126 -6.74 12.30 -11.48
C ILE A 126 -7.15 11.58 -10.17
N PRO A 127 -8.07 10.59 -10.17
CA PRO A 127 -8.48 9.94 -8.92
C PRO A 127 -7.33 9.20 -8.23
N TYR A 128 -6.36 8.67 -8.99
CA TYR A 128 -5.17 8.03 -8.42
C TYR A 128 -4.24 8.99 -7.67
N ALA A 129 -4.31 10.30 -7.98
CA ALA A 129 -3.53 11.32 -7.28
C ALA A 129 -4.13 11.71 -5.91
N ILE A 130 -5.37 11.29 -5.61
CA ILE A 130 -6.04 11.59 -4.34
C ILE A 130 -5.53 10.61 -3.27
N SER A 131 -5.19 11.12 -2.08
CA SER A 131 -4.79 10.27 -0.95
C SER A 131 -5.94 9.36 -0.52
N PRO A 132 -5.69 8.07 -0.19
CA PRO A 132 -6.73 7.15 0.29
C PRO A 132 -7.50 7.68 1.49
N ALA A 133 -6.85 8.43 2.38
CA ALA A 133 -7.50 9.04 3.54
C ALA A 133 -8.53 10.11 3.14
N VAL A 134 -8.22 10.93 2.13
CA VAL A 134 -9.13 11.97 1.61
C VAL A 134 -10.29 11.32 0.86
N ALA A 135 -10.01 10.31 0.04
CA ALA A 135 -11.05 9.54 -0.66
C ALA A 135 -12.04 8.92 0.33
N GLY A 136 -11.54 8.29 1.41
CA GLY A 136 -12.39 7.74 2.47
C GLY A 136 -13.26 8.79 3.16
N ALA A 137 -12.70 9.96 3.49
CA ALA A 137 -13.45 11.05 4.09
C ALA A 137 -14.56 11.59 3.16
N LEU A 138 -14.27 11.73 1.87
CA LEU A 138 -15.26 12.11 0.85
C LEU A 138 -16.39 11.08 0.77
N TRP A 139 -16.08 9.79 0.84
CA TRP A 139 -17.08 8.73 0.81
C TRP A 139 -17.98 8.71 2.04
N VAL A 140 -17.42 8.90 3.24
CA VAL A 140 -18.22 9.03 4.47
C VAL A 140 -19.16 10.23 4.39
N PHE A 141 -18.69 11.36 3.83
CA PHE A 141 -19.53 12.54 3.60
C PHE A 141 -20.64 12.25 2.58
N LEU A 142 -20.32 11.57 1.48
CA LEU A 142 -21.25 11.28 0.39
C LEU A 142 -22.34 10.26 0.78
N LEU A 143 -21.98 9.28 1.61
CA LEU A 143 -22.85 8.19 2.09
C LEU A 143 -23.61 8.53 3.38
N ASN A 144 -23.47 9.75 3.90
CA ASN A 144 -24.15 10.19 5.12
C ASN A 144 -25.69 10.00 5.00
N PRO A 145 -26.37 9.39 5.99
CA PRO A 145 -27.83 9.15 5.93
C PRO A 145 -28.67 10.43 5.91
N VAL A 146 -28.21 11.53 6.50
CA VAL A 146 -29.01 12.76 6.67
C VAL A 146 -28.81 13.75 5.53
N ALA A 147 -27.57 13.93 5.05
CA ALA A 147 -27.22 14.93 4.03
C ALA A 147 -26.39 14.36 2.86
N GLY A 148 -26.26 13.04 2.76
CA GLY A 148 -25.50 12.39 1.71
C GLY A 148 -26.20 12.49 0.36
N HIS A 149 -25.47 12.94 -0.66
CA HIS A 149 -26.00 13.08 -2.01
C HIS A 149 -26.38 11.72 -2.59
N VAL A 150 -25.65 10.65 -2.25
CA VAL A 150 -25.98 9.29 -2.68
C VAL A 150 -27.33 8.85 -2.15
N ASN A 151 -27.59 9.04 -0.85
CA ASN A 151 -28.88 8.68 -0.25
C ASN A 151 -30.03 9.52 -0.79
N TYR A 152 -29.80 10.80 -1.05
CA TYR A 152 -30.79 11.66 -1.70
C TYR A 152 -31.17 11.14 -3.10
N PHE A 153 -30.19 10.77 -3.93
CA PHE A 153 -30.44 10.23 -5.27
C PHE A 153 -31.09 8.84 -5.22
N LEU A 154 -30.66 7.95 -4.31
CA LEU A 154 -31.27 6.63 -4.13
C LEU A 154 -32.73 6.74 -3.67
N TYR A 155 -33.02 7.67 -2.75
CA TYR A 155 -34.38 7.92 -2.31
C TYR A 155 -35.26 8.44 -3.45
N LYS A 156 -34.74 9.34 -4.30
CA LYS A 156 -35.50 9.89 -5.43
C LYS A 156 -35.76 8.87 -6.55
N LEU A 157 -34.81 7.97 -6.81
CA LEU A 157 -34.92 6.97 -7.89
C LEU A 157 -35.66 5.70 -7.45
N PHE A 158 -35.40 5.22 -6.23
CA PHE A 158 -35.84 3.91 -5.75
C PHE A 158 -36.70 3.98 -4.48
N GLY A 159 -36.80 5.13 -3.81
CA GLY A 159 -37.57 5.28 -2.57
C GLY A 159 -36.91 4.64 -1.34
N ILE A 160 -35.66 4.15 -1.46
CA ILE A 160 -34.96 3.43 -0.39
C ILE A 160 -33.96 4.37 0.28
N GLN A 161 -33.91 4.36 1.61
CA GLN A 161 -32.88 5.01 2.41
C GLN A 161 -32.01 3.93 3.06
N PRO A 162 -30.97 3.42 2.35
CA PRO A 162 -30.08 2.43 2.92
C PRO A 162 -29.20 3.05 4.01
N ASP A 163 -29.21 2.45 5.19
CA ASP A 163 -28.28 2.80 6.26
C ASP A 163 -26.93 2.10 6.04
N TRP A 164 -26.00 2.82 5.41
CA TRP A 164 -24.65 2.31 5.09
C TRP A 164 -23.78 2.04 6.32
N PHE A 165 -24.09 2.63 7.48
CA PHE A 165 -23.27 2.56 8.69
C PHE A 165 -23.71 1.48 9.69
N THR A 166 -25.02 1.18 9.74
CA THR A 166 -25.59 0.22 10.71
C THR A 166 -25.74 -1.17 10.11
N ASN A 167 -25.91 -1.30 8.80
CA ASN A 167 -26.03 -2.58 8.13
C ASN A 167 -24.67 -3.07 7.63
N GLY A 168 -24.16 -4.16 8.22
CA GLY A 168 -22.83 -4.70 7.89
C GLY A 168 -22.65 -5.11 6.42
N THR A 169 -23.70 -5.60 5.76
CA THR A 169 -23.62 -6.00 4.34
C THR A 169 -23.54 -4.77 3.43
N LEU A 170 -24.32 -3.72 3.73
CA LEU A 170 -24.27 -2.46 2.99
C LEU A 170 -22.96 -1.72 3.24
N ALA A 171 -22.46 -1.75 4.47
CA ALA A 171 -21.15 -1.20 4.82
C ALA A 171 -20.03 -1.87 4.02
N PHE A 172 -20.04 -3.20 3.91
CA PHE A 172 -19.08 -3.94 3.10
C PHE A 172 -19.10 -3.51 1.63
N VAL A 173 -20.30 -3.43 1.03
CA VAL A 173 -20.45 -3.01 -0.37
C VAL A 173 -19.98 -1.57 -0.57
N ALA A 174 -20.31 -0.66 0.35
CA ALA A 174 -19.87 0.73 0.30
C ALA A 174 -18.34 0.85 0.31
N VAL A 175 -17.65 0.11 1.18
CA VAL A 175 -16.19 0.12 1.28
C VAL A 175 -15.52 -0.51 0.07
N ALA A 176 -16.10 -1.61 -0.46
CA ALA A 176 -15.60 -2.24 -1.68
C ALA A 176 -15.69 -1.28 -2.88
N ILE A 177 -16.81 -0.56 -3.03
CA ILE A 177 -17.01 0.45 -4.08
C ILE A 177 -16.07 1.65 -3.87
N ALA A 178 -15.80 2.05 -2.64
CA ALA A 178 -14.87 3.15 -2.33
C ALA A 178 -13.43 2.88 -2.81
N THR A 179 -13.06 1.60 -2.85
CA THR A 179 -11.69 1.15 -3.05
C THR A 179 -11.37 0.89 -4.52
N ILE A 180 -12.38 0.56 -5.33
CA ILE A 180 -12.28 0.28 -6.77
C ILE A 180 -12.28 1.59 -7.56
#